data_AF-A0A7G1IGU6-F1
#
_entry.id   AF-A0A7G1IGU6-F1
#
_cell.length_a   1.000
_cell.length_b   1.000
_cell.length_c   1.000
_cell.angle_alpha   90.00
_cell.angle_beta   90.00
_cell.angle_gamma   90.00
#
_symmetry.space_group_name_H-M   'P 1'
#
loop_
_entity.id
_entity.type
_entity.pdbx_description
1 polymer ?
#
loop_
_entity_poly.entity_id
_entity_poly.type
_entity_poly.pdbx_seq_one_letter_code
_entity_poly.pdbx_strand_id
1 'polypeptide(L)'
;MPTPKVPVPDVLGAFKYYTSYTLKTFDGKRYLERFEDRVVMVSLTLAGGDTTLAEQLVDEIIEGRFQPATPTFLNSGKKQRGEPVSCFLLRIEDNMESIGRSINSALQLSKRGGGVALLLTNIREHGAPIKNIENQSSGVIPIMKLLEDSFSYANQLGARQGAGAVYLHAHHPDIYRFLDTKRENADEKIRIKTLSLGVVIPDITFELAKRNDDMYLFSPYDVERVYGVPFADISVTEKYYEMVDNPRIRKTKIKAREFFQTLAELQFESGYPYIMFEDTVNRANPIDGKITHSNLCSEILQVSTPSYFNEDLSYAKVGKDISCNLGSLNIAKTMDSPNFAQTIEVAIRALTAVSDQTHITSVPSIEQGNNESHAIGLGQMNLHGYLARERIFYGSEEGIDFTNIYFYTVLYHALRASNRISIERGTHFKGFERSKYASGSSSTSTPNRFGSRKPRRFAGCSPPPTFTSRLRTIGGGSRNRCRRTASTTRTCRQCHPPGRFPTSTTRRRRSTRLCPRSRSARKARSAGFTTRRRI
;
A
#
# COMPACT_ATOMS: atom_id res chain seq x y z
N MET A 1 -41.48 -7.85 -5.64
CA MET A 1 -40.66 -6.62 -5.67
C MET A 1 -40.11 -6.45 -7.07
N PRO A 2 -40.18 -5.26 -7.69
CA PRO A 2 -39.50 -5.05 -8.97
C PRO A 2 -38.01 -5.26 -8.77
N THR A 3 -37.39 -6.08 -9.63
CA THR A 3 -35.94 -6.29 -9.63
C THR A 3 -35.23 -4.94 -9.73
N PRO A 4 -34.30 -4.59 -8.83
CA PRO A 4 -33.51 -3.38 -8.96
C PRO A 4 -32.83 -3.40 -10.32
N LYS A 5 -33.14 -2.43 -11.20
CA LYS A 5 -32.40 -2.28 -12.45
C LYS A 5 -30.98 -1.84 -12.09
N VAL A 6 -30.04 -2.78 -12.07
CA VAL A 6 -28.62 -2.48 -11.89
C VAL A 6 -28.16 -1.63 -13.08
N PRO A 7 -27.88 -0.33 -12.92
CA PRO A 7 -27.39 0.47 -14.01
C PRO A 7 -25.90 0.14 -14.14
N VAL A 8 -25.52 -0.67 -15.12
CA VAL A 8 -24.11 -0.75 -15.52
C VAL A 8 -23.81 0.58 -16.24
N PRO A 9 -23.05 1.52 -15.64
CA PRO A 9 -23.18 2.93 -16.04
C PRO A 9 -22.50 3.25 -17.37
N ASP A 10 -21.54 2.43 -17.81
CA ASP A 10 -20.85 2.62 -19.08
C ASP A 10 -20.33 1.29 -19.66
N VAL A 11 -20.03 1.32 -20.97
CA VAL A 11 -19.54 0.16 -21.73
C VAL A 11 -18.24 -0.39 -21.16
N LEU A 12 -17.37 0.47 -20.60
CA LEU A 12 -16.08 0.08 -20.07
C LEU A 12 -16.23 -0.72 -18.77
N GLY A 13 -17.13 -0.31 -17.88
CA GLY A 13 -17.47 -1.01 -16.65
C GLY A 13 -18.04 -2.39 -16.93
N ALA A 14 -18.98 -2.48 -17.88
CA ALA A 14 -19.51 -3.76 -18.36
C ALA A 14 -18.39 -4.64 -18.92
N PHE A 15 -17.60 -4.11 -19.86
CA PHE A 15 -16.49 -4.81 -20.49
C PHE A 15 -15.47 -5.30 -19.45
N LYS A 16 -15.11 -4.46 -18.47
CA LYS A 16 -14.15 -4.81 -17.44
C LYS A 16 -14.68 -5.91 -16.51
N TYR A 17 -15.95 -5.82 -16.13
CA TYR A 17 -16.60 -6.85 -15.32
C TYR A 17 -16.59 -8.21 -16.03
N TYR A 18 -17.10 -8.26 -17.27
CA TYR A 18 -17.20 -9.52 -18.02
C TYR A 18 -15.83 -10.07 -18.44
N THR A 19 -14.84 -9.23 -18.71
CA THR A 19 -13.50 -9.73 -19.09
C THR A 19 -12.71 -10.27 -17.90
N SER A 20 -12.85 -9.67 -16.71
CA SER A 20 -11.90 -9.86 -15.60
C SER A 20 -12.49 -10.38 -14.29
N TYR A 21 -13.82 -10.37 -14.09
CA TYR A 21 -14.45 -10.68 -12.78
C TYR A 21 -15.43 -11.85 -12.81
N THR A 22 -16.36 -11.82 -13.76
CA THR A 22 -17.41 -12.84 -13.89
C THR A 22 -16.81 -14.25 -13.99
N LEU A 23 -17.50 -15.22 -13.42
CA LEU A 23 -17.17 -16.62 -13.64
C LEU A 23 -17.43 -17.03 -15.10
N LYS A 24 -16.47 -17.75 -15.66
CA LYS A 24 -16.56 -18.35 -16.99
C LYS A 24 -16.53 -19.87 -16.87
N THR A 25 -16.99 -20.56 -17.91
CA THR A 25 -16.69 -21.99 -18.10
C THR A 25 -15.18 -22.21 -18.14
N PHE A 26 -14.71 -23.42 -17.79
CA PHE A 26 -13.27 -23.72 -17.76
C PHE A 26 -12.58 -23.55 -19.13
N ASP A 27 -13.32 -23.71 -20.22
CA ASP A 27 -12.84 -23.45 -21.58
C ASP A 27 -12.88 -21.96 -21.99
N GLY A 28 -13.35 -21.08 -21.10
CA GLY A 28 -13.42 -19.64 -21.29
C GLY A 28 -14.49 -19.15 -22.28
N LYS A 29 -15.31 -20.04 -22.84
CA LYS A 29 -16.23 -19.71 -23.95
C LYS A 29 -17.55 -19.07 -23.52
N ARG A 30 -18.01 -19.32 -22.30
CA ARG A 30 -19.32 -18.84 -21.81
C ARG A 30 -19.21 -18.19 -20.45
N TYR A 31 -20.04 -17.17 -20.22
CA TYR A 31 -20.24 -16.55 -18.91
C TYR A 31 -21.26 -17.34 -18.10
N LEU A 32 -20.95 -17.58 -16.83
CA LEU A 32 -21.80 -18.29 -15.88
C LEU A 32 -22.44 -17.37 -14.84
N GLU A 33 -21.95 -16.13 -14.72
CA GLU A 33 -22.44 -15.15 -13.74
C GLU A 33 -22.72 -13.79 -14.38
N ARG A 34 -23.82 -13.17 -13.98
CA ARG A 34 -24.07 -11.73 -14.13
C ARG A 34 -23.49 -10.97 -12.94
N PHE A 35 -23.66 -9.65 -12.92
CA PHE A 35 -23.16 -8.83 -11.81
C PHE A 35 -23.88 -9.18 -10.51
N GLU A 36 -25.20 -9.33 -10.57
CA GLU A 36 -26.08 -9.68 -9.47
C GLU A 36 -25.69 -11.01 -8.83
N ASP A 37 -25.44 -12.04 -9.64
CA ASP A 37 -25.01 -13.36 -9.16
C ASP A 37 -23.73 -13.26 -8.34
N ARG A 38 -22.76 -12.49 -8.83
CA ARG A 38 -21.50 -12.27 -8.12
C ARG A 38 -21.71 -11.54 -6.80
N VAL A 39 -22.54 -10.49 -6.79
CA VAL A 39 -22.85 -9.73 -5.58
C VAL A 39 -23.53 -10.63 -4.54
N VAL A 40 -24.48 -11.46 -4.94
CA VAL A 40 -25.15 -12.41 -4.04
C VAL A 40 -24.15 -13.40 -3.46
N MET A 41 -23.31 -14.02 -4.29
CA MET A 41 -22.32 -14.99 -3.82
C MET A 41 -21.28 -14.38 -2.87
N VAL A 42 -20.84 -13.15 -3.13
CA VAL A 42 -19.95 -12.40 -2.24
C VAL A 42 -20.65 -12.13 -0.91
N SER A 43 -21.88 -11.61 -0.95
CA SER A 43 -22.66 -11.24 0.24
C SER A 43 -22.94 -12.45 1.13
N LEU A 44 -23.36 -13.58 0.55
CA LEU A 44 -23.57 -14.84 1.28
C LEU A 44 -22.29 -15.35 1.94
N THR A 45 -21.15 -15.27 1.23
CA THR A 45 -19.85 -15.72 1.78
C THR A 45 -19.45 -14.86 2.98
N LEU A 46 -19.54 -13.53 2.85
CA LEU A 46 -19.14 -12.61 3.92
C LEU A 46 -20.10 -12.63 5.11
N ALA A 47 -21.38 -12.87 4.87
CA ALA A 47 -22.36 -12.92 5.93
C ALA A 47 -22.28 -14.18 6.81
N GLY A 48 -21.66 -15.26 6.32
CA GLY A 48 -21.39 -16.45 7.13
C GLY A 48 -22.64 -17.11 7.74
N GLY A 49 -23.80 -16.96 7.09
CA GLY A 49 -25.09 -17.48 7.56
C GLY A 49 -26.05 -16.44 8.12
N ASP A 50 -25.61 -15.19 8.36
CA ASP A 50 -26.48 -14.08 8.76
C ASP A 50 -27.25 -13.53 7.55
N THR A 51 -28.54 -13.86 7.43
CA THR A 51 -29.37 -13.43 6.29
C THR A 51 -29.58 -11.92 6.25
N THR A 52 -29.66 -11.26 7.42
CA THR A 52 -29.87 -9.81 7.50
C THR A 52 -28.64 -9.07 6.98
N LEU A 53 -27.44 -9.51 7.39
CA LEU A 53 -26.20 -8.95 6.89
C LEU A 53 -26.02 -9.24 5.39
N ALA A 54 -26.43 -10.43 4.91
CA ALA A 54 -26.36 -10.77 3.49
C ALA A 54 -27.23 -9.83 2.63
N GLU A 55 -28.47 -9.57 3.03
CA GLU A 55 -29.38 -8.64 2.35
C GLU A 55 -28.79 -7.22 2.32
N GLN A 56 -28.32 -6.74 3.47
CA GLN A 56 -27.67 -5.43 3.55
C GLN A 56 -26.44 -5.33 2.64
N LEU A 57 -25.61 -6.36 2.57
CA LEU A 57 -24.44 -6.38 1.68
C LEU A 57 -24.83 -6.35 0.21
N VAL A 58 -25.89 -7.08 -0.18
CA VAL A 58 -26.41 -7.04 -1.54
C VAL A 58 -26.82 -5.62 -1.90
N ASP A 59 -27.60 -4.96 -1.03
CA ASP A 59 -28.05 -3.58 -1.26
C ASP A 59 -26.87 -2.60 -1.37
N GLU A 60 -25.93 -2.63 -0.41
CA GLU A 60 -24.77 -1.73 -0.41
C GLU A 60 -23.89 -1.88 -1.66
N ILE A 61 -23.73 -3.10 -2.18
CA ILE A 61 -22.90 -3.37 -3.36
C ILE A 61 -23.65 -3.08 -4.66
N ILE A 62 -24.93 -3.49 -4.79
CA ILE A 62 -25.76 -3.24 -5.98
C ILE A 62 -25.98 -1.75 -6.20
N GLU A 63 -26.23 -0.99 -5.13
CA GLU A 63 -26.42 0.46 -5.22
C GLU A 63 -25.09 1.21 -5.43
N GLY A 64 -23.96 0.47 -5.43
CA GLY A 64 -22.63 0.99 -5.69
C GLY A 64 -22.06 1.84 -4.57
N ARG A 65 -22.60 1.71 -3.34
CA ARG A 65 -22.12 2.40 -2.15
C ARG A 65 -20.85 1.78 -1.62
N PHE A 66 -20.77 0.44 -1.58
CA PHE A 66 -19.59 -0.30 -1.13
C PHE A 66 -19.05 -1.21 -2.22
N GLN A 67 -17.73 -1.23 -2.37
CA GLN A 67 -17.02 -2.15 -3.26
C GLN A 67 -15.93 -2.88 -2.47
N PRO A 68 -16.08 -4.19 -2.21
CA PRO A 68 -14.98 -5.01 -1.70
C PRO A 68 -13.79 -4.98 -2.66
N ALA A 69 -12.56 -5.15 -2.14
CA ALA A 69 -11.38 -5.22 -3.00
C ALA A 69 -11.48 -6.37 -4.00
N THR A 70 -10.77 -6.22 -5.13
CA THR A 70 -10.76 -7.21 -6.21
C THR A 70 -10.54 -8.65 -5.72
N PRO A 71 -9.58 -8.97 -4.82
CA PRO A 71 -9.40 -10.34 -4.34
C PRO A 71 -10.66 -10.89 -3.68
N THR A 72 -11.30 -10.13 -2.80
CA THR A 72 -12.55 -10.52 -2.14
C THR A 72 -13.68 -10.69 -3.15
N PHE A 73 -13.91 -9.69 -4.01
CA PHE A 73 -15.03 -9.71 -4.96
C PHE A 73 -14.88 -10.80 -6.03
N LEU A 74 -13.65 -11.06 -6.47
CA LEU A 74 -13.33 -12.06 -7.50
C LEU A 74 -13.43 -13.50 -6.98
N ASN A 75 -13.01 -13.75 -5.74
CA ASN A 75 -12.75 -15.10 -5.22
C ASN A 75 -13.87 -15.66 -4.32
N SER A 76 -14.67 -14.81 -3.67
CA SER A 76 -15.67 -15.27 -2.68
C SER A 76 -16.70 -16.21 -3.31
N GLY A 77 -16.99 -17.35 -2.67
CA GLY A 77 -17.96 -18.35 -3.15
C GLY A 77 -17.47 -19.24 -4.31
N LYS A 78 -16.27 -19.04 -4.87
CA LYS A 78 -15.71 -19.93 -5.90
C LYS A 78 -14.97 -21.11 -5.27
N LYS A 79 -15.10 -22.30 -5.85
CA LYS A 79 -14.36 -23.52 -5.41
C LYS A 79 -12.88 -23.44 -5.77
N GLN A 80 -12.56 -23.07 -7.02
CA GLN A 80 -11.20 -22.79 -7.48
C GLN A 80 -10.93 -21.30 -7.29
N ARG A 81 -10.40 -20.93 -6.12
CA ARG A 81 -10.22 -19.52 -5.74
C ARG A 81 -8.81 -19.23 -5.27
N GLY A 82 -8.38 -17.98 -5.46
CA GLY A 82 -7.26 -17.43 -4.70
C GLY A 82 -7.69 -17.05 -3.27
N GLU A 83 -6.78 -16.41 -2.54
CA GLU A 83 -7.11 -15.86 -1.24
C GLU A 83 -7.96 -14.57 -1.38
N PRO A 84 -8.86 -14.28 -0.43
CA PRO A 84 -9.64 -13.04 -0.41
C PRO A 84 -8.80 -11.84 0.05
N VAL A 85 -7.55 -12.09 0.46
CA VAL A 85 -6.52 -11.12 0.86
C VAL A 85 -5.29 -11.30 -0.02
N SER A 86 -4.73 -10.20 -0.53
CA SER A 86 -3.60 -10.25 -1.47
C SER A 86 -2.51 -9.21 -1.19
N CYS A 87 -2.46 -8.64 0.01
CA CYS A 87 -1.47 -7.62 0.37
C CYS A 87 -0.82 -8.01 1.70
N PHE A 88 0.51 -8.15 1.68
CA PHE A 88 1.30 -8.67 2.80
C PHE A 88 2.53 -7.82 3.05
N LEU A 89 2.90 -7.64 4.31
CA LEU A 89 4.12 -6.97 4.75
C LEU A 89 4.85 -7.88 5.74
N LEU A 90 6.11 -8.19 5.46
CA LEU A 90 6.92 -9.10 6.25
C LEU A 90 8.17 -8.40 6.78
N ARG A 91 8.52 -8.72 8.02
CA ARG A 91 9.82 -8.37 8.58
C ARG A 91 10.86 -9.43 8.23
N ILE A 92 12.09 -8.99 7.96
CA ILE A 92 13.26 -9.86 7.87
C ILE A 92 14.21 -9.46 9.00
N GLU A 93 14.65 -10.45 9.76
CA GLU A 93 15.61 -10.28 10.86
C GLU A 93 17.02 -10.71 10.39
N ASP A 94 18.07 -10.24 11.07
CA ASP A 94 19.47 -10.31 10.61
C ASP A 94 20.15 -11.69 10.78
N ASN A 95 19.51 -12.74 10.27
CA ASN A 95 20.02 -14.11 10.27
C ASN A 95 19.54 -14.90 9.04
N MET A 96 20.20 -16.04 8.78
CA MET A 96 19.95 -16.78 7.54
C MET A 96 18.61 -17.52 7.53
N GLU A 97 18.14 -17.93 8.70
CA GLU A 97 16.87 -18.60 8.89
C GLU A 97 15.72 -17.66 8.51
N SER A 98 15.77 -16.40 8.98
CA SER A 98 14.78 -15.37 8.64
C SER A 98 14.82 -14.99 7.16
N ILE A 99 16.01 -14.85 6.57
CA ILE A 99 16.16 -14.58 5.12
C ILE A 99 15.59 -15.73 4.29
N GLY A 100 15.95 -16.98 4.62
CA GLY A 100 15.45 -18.18 3.94
C GLY A 100 13.93 -18.32 4.07
N ARG A 101 13.38 -18.08 5.27
CA ARG A 101 11.93 -18.08 5.50
C ARG A 101 11.22 -16.97 4.73
N SER A 102 11.82 -15.79 4.63
CA SER A 102 11.24 -14.65 3.92
C SER A 102 11.15 -14.90 2.41
N ILE A 103 12.18 -15.52 1.83
CA ILE A 103 12.16 -15.99 0.44
C ILE A 103 11.06 -17.04 0.22
N ASN A 104 10.98 -18.04 1.10
CA ASN A 104 9.91 -19.05 1.05
C ASN A 104 8.52 -18.41 1.14
N SER A 105 8.35 -17.45 2.06
CA SER A 105 7.08 -16.73 2.26
C SER A 105 6.71 -15.92 1.02
N ALA A 106 7.68 -15.25 0.39
CA ALA A 106 7.48 -14.55 -0.88
C ALA A 106 6.95 -15.52 -1.98
N LEU A 107 7.56 -16.71 -2.11
CA LEU A 107 7.09 -17.74 -3.06
C LEU A 107 5.65 -18.19 -2.76
N GLN A 108 5.34 -18.51 -1.50
CA GLN A 108 4.02 -19.02 -1.11
C GLN A 108 2.91 -17.98 -1.31
N LEU A 109 3.16 -16.73 -0.95
CA LEU A 109 2.20 -15.64 -1.07
C LEU A 109 2.04 -15.19 -2.53
N SER A 110 3.15 -15.09 -3.27
CA SER A 110 3.12 -14.70 -4.69
C SER A 110 2.41 -15.73 -5.57
N LYS A 111 2.60 -17.03 -5.31
CA LYS A 111 1.86 -18.13 -5.97
C LYS A 111 0.33 -17.93 -5.90
N ARG A 112 -0.17 -17.31 -4.83
CA ARG A 112 -1.60 -17.05 -4.61
C ARG A 112 -2.05 -15.67 -5.09
N GLY A 113 -1.21 -14.96 -5.84
CA GLY A 113 -1.48 -13.61 -6.36
C GLY A 113 -1.32 -12.49 -5.33
N GLY A 114 -0.59 -12.75 -4.23
CA GLY A 114 -0.28 -11.77 -3.20
C GLY A 114 0.83 -10.81 -3.63
N GLY A 115 0.62 -9.51 -3.41
CA GLY A 115 1.69 -8.51 -3.39
C GLY A 115 2.36 -8.48 -2.01
N VAL A 116 3.68 -8.57 -1.98
CA VAL A 116 4.45 -8.75 -0.74
C VAL A 116 5.48 -7.63 -0.60
N ALA A 117 5.45 -6.90 0.52
CA ALA A 117 6.47 -5.94 0.89
C ALA A 117 7.36 -6.52 1.99
N LEU A 118 8.67 -6.29 1.93
CA LEU A 118 9.62 -6.79 2.92
C LEU A 118 10.48 -5.65 3.48
N LEU A 119 10.71 -5.69 4.79
CA LEU A 119 11.62 -4.80 5.50
C LEU A 119 13.05 -5.31 5.39
N LEU A 120 13.96 -4.50 4.84
CA LEU A 120 15.39 -4.82 4.76
C LEU A 120 16.25 -4.05 5.77
N THR A 121 15.67 -3.09 6.48
CA THR A 121 16.37 -2.20 7.42
C THR A 121 17.16 -2.92 8.52
N ASN A 122 16.74 -4.12 8.95
CA ASN A 122 17.43 -4.86 10.00
C ASN A 122 18.65 -5.62 9.50
N ILE A 123 18.75 -5.88 8.19
CA ILE A 123 19.86 -6.63 7.63
C ILE A 123 21.14 -5.82 7.79
N ARG A 124 22.20 -6.46 8.28
CA ARG A 124 23.52 -5.81 8.40
C ARG A 124 24.04 -5.31 7.06
N GLU A 125 24.71 -4.17 7.10
CA GLU A 125 25.23 -3.48 5.91
C GLU A 125 26.33 -4.28 5.19
N HIS A 126 26.62 -3.89 3.95
CA HIS A 126 27.77 -4.45 3.25
C HIS A 126 29.09 -4.11 3.95
N GLY A 127 29.94 -5.11 4.16
CA GLY A 127 31.19 -5.01 4.90
C GLY A 127 31.03 -5.24 6.41
N ALA A 128 29.81 -5.41 6.92
CA ALA A 128 29.60 -5.79 8.31
C ALA A 128 30.27 -7.14 8.65
N PRO A 129 30.71 -7.36 9.90
CA PRO A 129 31.31 -8.63 10.28
C PRO A 129 30.33 -9.81 10.30
N ILE A 130 30.84 -11.00 10.04
CA ILE A 130 30.12 -12.27 10.21
C ILE A 130 30.99 -13.18 11.07
N LYS A 131 30.44 -13.71 12.18
CA LYS A 131 31.18 -14.53 13.16
C LYS A 131 32.51 -13.87 13.59
N ASN A 132 32.49 -12.56 13.83
CA ASN A 132 33.64 -11.72 14.18
C ASN A 132 34.73 -11.59 13.10
N ILE A 133 34.51 -12.09 11.88
CA ILE A 133 35.37 -11.86 10.73
C ILE A 133 34.89 -10.60 10.02
N GLU A 134 35.75 -9.59 9.92
CA GLU A 134 35.41 -8.29 9.33
C GLU A 134 35.25 -8.35 7.80
N ASN A 135 34.49 -7.40 7.25
CA ASN A 135 34.30 -7.21 5.80
C ASN A 135 33.71 -8.41 5.05
N GLN A 136 32.79 -9.17 5.68
CA GLN A 136 32.22 -10.38 5.08
C GLN A 136 30.78 -10.21 4.55
N SER A 137 29.97 -9.34 5.17
CA SER A 137 28.59 -9.15 4.72
C SER A 137 28.52 -8.58 3.31
N SER A 138 27.63 -9.16 2.49
CA SER A 138 27.33 -8.67 1.14
C SER A 138 26.20 -7.63 1.11
N GLY A 139 25.62 -7.29 2.27
CA GLY A 139 24.56 -6.28 2.42
C GLY A 139 23.21 -6.71 1.85
N VAL A 140 22.36 -5.72 1.57
CA VAL A 140 20.95 -5.97 1.21
C VAL A 140 20.72 -6.40 -0.26
N ILE A 141 21.65 -6.09 -1.16
CA ILE A 141 21.46 -6.27 -2.62
C ILE A 141 21.28 -7.74 -3.03
N PRO A 142 22.11 -8.70 -2.57
CA PRO A 142 21.90 -10.11 -2.94
C PRO A 142 20.55 -10.66 -2.47
N ILE A 143 20.07 -10.21 -1.30
CA ILE A 143 18.74 -10.59 -0.79
C ILE A 143 17.65 -10.05 -1.71
N MET A 144 17.76 -8.78 -2.14
CA MET A 144 16.84 -8.21 -3.13
C MET A 144 16.84 -9.03 -4.43
N LYS A 145 17.99 -9.54 -4.88
CA LYS A 145 18.07 -10.35 -6.09
C LYS A 145 17.34 -11.69 -5.95
N LEU A 146 17.54 -12.38 -4.83
CA LEU A 146 16.83 -13.62 -4.52
C LEU A 146 15.32 -13.41 -4.44
N LEU A 147 14.88 -12.29 -3.84
CA LEU A 147 13.47 -11.93 -3.77
C LEU A 147 12.89 -11.62 -5.16
N GLU A 148 13.60 -10.86 -5.99
CA GLU A 148 13.20 -10.57 -7.37
C GLU A 148 12.95 -11.85 -8.16
N ASP A 149 13.90 -12.79 -8.14
CA ASP A 149 13.78 -14.05 -8.87
C ASP A 149 12.64 -14.90 -8.32
N SER A 150 12.41 -14.86 -7.01
CA SER A 150 11.29 -15.54 -6.36
C SER A 150 9.93 -15.02 -6.84
N PHE A 151 9.75 -13.70 -6.94
CA PHE A 151 8.51 -13.12 -7.47
C PHE A 151 8.34 -13.36 -8.97
N SER A 152 9.43 -13.34 -9.73
CA SER A 152 9.41 -13.64 -11.16
C SER A 152 9.01 -15.10 -11.44
N TYR A 153 9.47 -16.02 -10.59
CA TYR A 153 9.15 -17.44 -10.70
C TYR A 153 7.70 -17.74 -10.28
N ALA A 154 7.28 -17.28 -9.10
CA ALA A 154 5.98 -17.56 -8.51
C ALA A 154 4.88 -16.61 -9.04
N ASN A 155 4.58 -16.69 -10.34
CA ASN A 155 3.51 -15.90 -10.96
C ASN A 155 2.11 -16.50 -10.73
N GLN A 156 1.08 -15.65 -10.83
CA GLN A 156 -0.32 -16.02 -10.57
C GLN A 156 -0.91 -16.82 -11.75
N LEU A 157 -0.48 -18.07 -11.94
CA LEU A 157 -0.99 -18.98 -12.99
C LEU A 157 -0.99 -18.32 -14.38
N GLY A 158 0.03 -17.52 -14.70
CA GLY A 158 0.15 -16.80 -15.96
C GLY A 158 -0.76 -15.57 -16.14
N ALA A 159 -1.61 -15.23 -15.15
CA ALA A 159 -2.51 -14.07 -15.26
C ALA A 159 -1.83 -12.74 -14.90
N ARG A 160 -0.92 -12.74 -13.92
CA ARG A 160 -0.16 -11.56 -13.46
C ARG A 160 1.23 -11.96 -12.98
N GLN A 161 2.22 -11.11 -13.27
CA GLN A 161 3.55 -11.20 -12.68
C GLN A 161 3.47 -11.00 -11.17
N GLY A 162 4.27 -11.74 -10.40
CA GLY A 162 4.41 -11.51 -8.96
C GLY A 162 4.89 -10.09 -8.69
N ALA A 163 4.38 -9.46 -7.63
CA ALA A 163 4.69 -8.08 -7.30
C ALA A 163 5.30 -8.00 -5.90
N GLY A 164 6.56 -7.57 -5.83
CA GLY A 164 7.29 -7.37 -4.58
C GLY A 164 7.65 -5.91 -4.34
N ALA A 165 7.75 -5.53 -3.07
CA ALA A 165 8.35 -4.27 -2.65
C ALA A 165 9.37 -4.53 -1.55
N VAL A 166 10.38 -3.68 -1.46
CA VAL A 166 11.37 -3.71 -0.38
C VAL A 166 11.51 -2.31 0.21
N TYR A 167 11.55 -2.23 1.54
CA TYR A 167 11.68 -0.97 2.27
C TYR A 167 13.01 -0.92 3.01
N LEU A 168 13.69 0.22 2.90
CA LEU A 168 14.94 0.49 3.59
C LEU A 168 14.88 1.86 4.29
N HIS A 169 15.46 1.95 5.48
CA HIS A 169 15.55 3.19 6.22
C HIS A 169 16.60 4.14 5.62
N ALA A 170 16.32 5.44 5.55
CA ALA A 170 17.19 6.44 4.93
C ALA A 170 18.58 6.53 5.59
N HIS A 171 18.66 6.24 6.89
CA HIS A 171 19.92 6.20 7.67
C HIS A 171 20.63 4.83 7.65
N HIS A 172 20.25 3.92 6.74
CA HIS A 172 20.93 2.65 6.56
C HIS A 172 22.18 2.81 5.67
N PRO A 173 23.34 2.17 5.97
CA PRO A 173 24.58 2.39 5.21
C PRO A 173 24.49 1.99 3.72
N ASP A 174 23.69 0.97 3.40
CA ASP A 174 23.45 0.54 2.02
C ASP A 174 22.47 1.44 1.22
N ILE A 175 22.00 2.58 1.76
CA ILE A 175 20.93 3.37 1.13
C ILE A 175 21.22 3.79 -0.32
N TYR A 176 22.44 4.25 -0.64
CA TYR A 176 22.77 4.62 -2.02
C TYR A 176 22.85 3.40 -2.94
N ARG A 177 23.44 2.28 -2.48
CA ARG A 177 23.52 1.04 -3.26
C ARG A 177 22.12 0.48 -3.54
N PHE A 178 21.22 0.58 -2.56
CA PHE A 178 19.82 0.22 -2.68
C PHE A 178 19.11 1.06 -3.75
N LEU A 179 19.29 2.38 -3.73
CA LEU A 179 18.72 3.30 -4.71
C LEU A 179 19.30 3.08 -6.12
N ASP A 180 20.61 2.84 -6.22
CA ASP A 180 21.32 2.61 -7.48
C ASP A 180 20.83 1.35 -8.23
N THR A 181 20.21 0.38 -7.55
CA THR A 181 19.65 -0.82 -8.21
C THR A 181 18.58 -0.51 -9.27
N LYS A 182 17.98 0.68 -9.20
CA LYS A 182 16.94 1.14 -10.13
C LYS A 182 17.43 2.02 -11.26
N ARG A 183 18.67 2.51 -11.20
CA ARG A 183 19.24 3.29 -12.30
C ARG A 183 19.34 2.42 -13.55
N GLU A 184 18.96 2.99 -14.69
CA GLU A 184 18.97 2.24 -15.97
C GLU A 184 20.37 1.75 -16.35
N ASN A 185 21.40 2.52 -15.99
CA ASN A 185 22.81 2.26 -16.28
C ASN A 185 23.51 1.39 -15.21
N ALA A 186 22.77 0.79 -14.28
CA ALA A 186 23.34 -0.11 -13.27
C ALA A 186 23.87 -1.42 -13.88
N ASP A 187 24.95 -1.95 -13.32
CA ASP A 187 25.47 -3.28 -13.65
C ASP A 187 24.37 -4.35 -13.48
N GLU A 188 24.31 -5.31 -14.40
CA GLU A 188 23.27 -6.34 -14.41
C GLU A 188 23.24 -7.18 -13.13
N LYS A 189 24.38 -7.35 -12.44
CA LYS A 189 24.46 -8.07 -11.16
C LYS A 189 23.79 -7.31 -10.00
N ILE A 190 23.71 -5.98 -10.09
CA ILE A 190 23.13 -5.11 -9.05
C ILE A 190 21.71 -4.67 -9.44
N ARG A 191 21.39 -4.69 -10.73
CA ARG A 191 20.13 -4.20 -11.26
C ARG A 191 18.94 -5.05 -10.81
N ILE A 192 17.92 -4.36 -10.29
CA ILE A 192 16.64 -4.94 -9.86
C ILE A 192 15.52 -4.37 -10.74
N LYS A 193 14.92 -5.22 -11.58
CA LYS A 193 13.92 -4.86 -12.58
C LYS A 193 12.50 -4.79 -11.99
N THR A 194 12.07 -5.79 -11.23
CA THR A 194 10.65 -5.99 -10.88
C THR A 194 10.26 -5.51 -9.48
N LEU A 195 11.18 -5.56 -8.50
CA LEU A 195 10.86 -5.11 -7.13
C LEU A 195 10.64 -3.61 -7.09
N SER A 196 9.61 -3.17 -6.39
CA SER A 196 9.42 -1.75 -6.08
C SER A 196 10.27 -1.36 -4.87
N LEU A 197 10.77 -0.13 -4.85
CA LEU A 197 11.58 0.38 -3.73
C LEU A 197 10.73 1.30 -2.84
N GLY A 198 10.92 1.20 -1.54
CA GLY A 198 10.40 2.13 -0.55
C GLY A 198 11.50 2.63 0.38
N VAL A 199 11.42 3.90 0.77
CA VAL A 199 12.35 4.54 1.69
C VAL A 199 11.58 5.10 2.87
N VAL A 200 12.05 4.75 4.07
CA VAL A 200 11.52 5.26 5.34
C VAL A 200 12.40 6.43 5.77
N ILE A 201 11.80 7.61 5.91
CA ILE A 201 12.51 8.87 6.17
C ILE A 201 12.03 9.46 7.51
N PRO A 202 12.91 9.58 8.51
CA PRO A 202 12.60 10.28 9.75
C PRO A 202 12.71 11.81 9.62
N ASP A 203 12.11 12.56 10.54
CA ASP A 203 12.07 14.02 10.56
C ASP A 203 13.49 14.62 10.62
N ILE A 204 14.41 13.99 11.37
CA ILE A 204 15.81 14.47 11.49
C ILE A 204 16.51 14.57 10.12
N THR A 205 16.19 13.70 9.16
CA THR A 205 16.76 13.76 7.80
C THR A 205 16.40 15.08 7.11
N PHE A 206 15.17 15.56 7.30
CA PHE A 206 14.72 16.85 6.76
C PHE A 206 15.38 18.03 7.48
N GLU A 207 15.55 17.95 8.80
CA GLU A 207 16.24 18.99 9.56
C GLU A 207 17.69 19.17 9.11
N LEU A 208 18.42 18.06 8.92
CA LEU A 208 19.79 18.05 8.42
C LEU A 208 19.85 18.61 7.00
N ALA A 209 18.95 18.20 6.11
CA ALA A 209 18.90 18.72 4.74
C ALA A 209 18.60 20.23 4.70
N LYS A 210 17.71 20.72 5.58
CA LYS A 210 17.38 22.14 5.70
C LYS A 210 18.58 22.97 6.15
N ARG A 211 19.40 22.44 7.08
CA ARG A 211 20.63 23.10 7.57
C ARG A 211 21.84 22.90 6.64
N ASN A 212 21.71 22.05 5.61
CA ASN A 212 22.81 21.61 4.75
C ASN A 212 23.92 20.86 5.50
N ASP A 213 23.53 20.11 6.54
CA ASP A 213 24.42 19.32 7.37
C ASP A 213 24.67 17.92 6.77
N ASP A 214 25.71 17.25 7.28
CA ASP A 214 25.97 15.85 6.98
C ASP A 214 24.94 14.94 7.66
N MET A 215 24.52 13.91 6.94
CA MET A 215 23.71 12.81 7.44
C MET A 215 24.57 11.58 7.71
N TYR A 216 24.58 11.13 8.95
CA TYR A 216 25.18 9.87 9.36
C TYR A 216 24.26 8.68 9.05
N LEU A 217 24.86 7.62 8.52
CA LEU A 217 24.26 6.30 8.35
C LEU A 217 24.84 5.37 9.41
N PHE A 218 24.01 4.54 10.03
CA PHE A 218 24.40 3.74 11.21
C PHE A 218 24.39 2.25 10.88
N SER A 219 25.44 1.52 11.26
CA SER A 219 25.50 0.06 11.11
C SER A 219 24.38 -0.62 11.91
N PRO A 220 23.42 -1.32 11.27
CA PRO A 220 22.37 -2.05 11.99
C PRO A 220 22.93 -3.11 12.94
N TYR A 221 24.04 -3.73 12.54
CA TYR A 221 24.74 -4.75 13.33
C TYR A 221 25.28 -4.21 14.65
N ASP A 222 25.93 -3.04 14.63
CA ASP A 222 26.44 -2.42 15.85
C ASP A 222 25.31 -1.86 16.72
N VAL A 223 24.30 -1.25 16.09
CA VAL A 223 23.12 -0.73 16.77
C VAL A 223 22.43 -1.84 17.57
N GLU A 224 22.18 -3.00 16.95
CA GLU A 224 21.50 -4.11 17.63
C GLU A 224 22.28 -4.58 18.86
N ARG A 225 23.62 -4.58 18.79
CA ARG A 225 24.48 -4.95 19.92
C ARG A 225 24.54 -3.92 21.03
N VAL A 226 24.44 -2.63 20.69
CA VAL A 226 24.48 -1.53 21.66
C VAL A 226 23.13 -1.40 22.37
N TYR A 227 22.04 -1.49 21.63
CA TYR A 227 20.68 -1.20 22.13
C TYR A 227 19.87 -2.46 22.45
N GLY A 228 20.31 -3.64 22.01
CA GLY A 228 19.60 -4.90 22.22
C GLY A 228 18.32 -5.05 21.39
N VAL A 229 18.09 -4.18 20.41
CA VAL A 229 16.91 -4.20 19.53
C VAL A 229 17.33 -3.96 18.07
N PRO A 230 16.62 -4.55 17.08
CA PRO A 230 16.92 -4.33 15.67
C PRO A 230 16.81 -2.87 15.26
N PHE A 231 17.59 -2.46 14.25
CA PHE A 231 17.69 -1.05 13.82
C PHE A 231 16.34 -0.42 13.47
N ALA A 232 15.44 -1.15 12.82
CA ALA A 232 14.13 -0.61 12.45
C ALA A 232 13.23 -0.26 13.65
N ASP A 233 13.48 -0.87 14.81
CA ASP A 233 12.65 -0.68 16.00
C ASP A 233 13.08 0.53 16.86
N ILE A 234 14.21 1.17 16.54
CA ILE A 234 14.73 2.36 17.23
C ILE A 234 14.24 3.63 16.56
N SER A 235 13.84 4.64 17.34
CA SER A 235 13.58 5.98 16.82
C SER A 235 14.90 6.67 16.45
N VAL A 236 15.19 6.77 15.15
CA VAL A 236 16.42 7.42 14.69
C VAL A 236 16.40 8.90 15.01
N THR A 237 15.26 9.60 14.91
CA THR A 237 15.15 11.01 15.29
C THR A 237 15.51 11.24 16.76
N GLU A 238 14.99 10.42 17.69
CA GLU A 238 15.26 10.59 19.12
C GLU A 238 16.69 10.19 19.51
N LYS A 239 17.24 9.17 18.86
CA LYS A 239 18.56 8.60 19.19
C LYS A 239 19.69 9.10 18.30
N TYR A 240 19.42 10.03 17.39
CA TYR A 240 20.37 10.44 16.35
C TYR A 240 21.72 10.86 16.92
N TYR A 241 21.73 11.90 17.76
CA TYR A 241 22.96 12.45 18.33
C TYR A 241 23.64 11.47 19.30
N GLU A 242 22.86 10.72 20.07
CA GLU A 242 23.38 9.66 20.95
C GLU A 242 24.14 8.59 20.12
N MET A 243 23.57 8.17 18.99
CA MET A 243 24.23 7.23 18.09
C MET A 243 25.47 7.87 17.46
N VAL A 244 25.40 9.13 17.01
CA VAL A 244 26.53 9.87 16.42
C VAL A 244 27.72 9.96 17.38
N ASP A 245 27.48 10.17 18.68
CA ASP A 245 28.55 10.32 19.67
C ASP A 245 29.08 8.97 20.18
N ASN A 246 28.35 7.87 20.01
CA ASN A 246 28.75 6.56 20.52
C ASN A 246 29.83 5.90 19.65
N PRO A 247 31.08 5.71 20.13
CA PRO A 247 32.17 5.16 19.32
C PRO A 247 32.00 3.68 18.98
N ARG A 248 31.09 2.96 19.66
CA ARG A 248 30.81 1.54 19.40
C ARG A 248 29.96 1.30 18.14
N ILE A 249 29.38 2.36 17.57
CA ILE A 249 28.54 2.27 16.36
C ILE A 249 29.35 2.80 15.18
N ARG A 250 29.66 1.93 14.21
CA ARG A 250 30.23 2.34 12.92
C ARG A 250 29.25 3.25 12.19
N LYS A 251 29.77 4.34 11.63
CA LYS A 251 28.99 5.27 10.81
C LYS A 251 29.68 5.60 9.52
N THR A 252 28.89 5.91 8.51
CA THR A 252 29.33 6.61 7.30
C THR A 252 28.59 7.94 7.18
N LYS A 253 29.17 8.90 6.45
CA LYS A 253 28.59 10.25 6.28
C LYS A 253 28.24 10.48 4.82
N ILE A 254 27.08 11.10 4.60
CA ILE A 254 26.64 11.56 3.28
C ILE A 254 26.00 12.95 3.38
N LYS A 255 25.89 13.70 2.28
CA LYS A 255 25.21 15.00 2.31
C LYS A 255 23.69 14.81 2.27
N ALA A 256 22.99 15.34 3.27
CA ALA A 256 21.54 15.17 3.38
C ALA A 256 20.77 15.73 2.17
N ARG A 257 21.22 16.87 1.61
CA ARG A 257 20.60 17.45 0.40
C ARG A 257 20.80 16.60 -0.85
N GLU A 258 22.00 16.01 -1.03
CA GLU A 258 22.30 15.15 -2.17
C GLU A 258 21.50 13.84 -2.13
N PHE A 259 21.22 13.33 -0.92
CA PHE A 259 20.31 12.22 -0.72
C PHE A 259 18.91 12.52 -1.28
N PHE A 260 18.30 13.65 -0.90
CA PHE A 260 16.98 14.05 -1.43
C PHE A 260 17.00 14.35 -2.93
N GLN A 261 18.10 14.90 -3.45
CA GLN A 261 18.25 15.10 -4.89
C GLN A 261 18.23 13.75 -5.63
N THR A 262 19.02 12.78 -5.17
CA THR A 262 19.07 11.43 -5.76
C THR A 262 17.70 10.74 -5.70
N LEU A 263 16.98 10.91 -4.60
CA LEU A 263 15.63 10.39 -4.40
C LEU A 263 14.65 10.95 -5.44
N ALA A 264 14.69 12.26 -5.69
CA ALA A 264 13.84 12.93 -6.65
C ALA A 264 14.16 12.56 -8.10
N GLU A 265 15.45 12.41 -8.44
CA GLU A 265 15.91 11.94 -9.75
C GLU A 265 15.33 10.54 -10.06
N LEU A 266 15.42 9.60 -9.11
CA LEU A 266 14.86 8.25 -9.29
C LEU A 266 13.33 8.24 -9.40
N GLN A 267 12.65 9.09 -8.62
CA GLN A 267 11.20 9.26 -8.71
C GLN A 267 10.79 9.82 -10.08
N PHE A 268 11.58 10.73 -10.63
CA PHE A 268 11.37 11.27 -11.96
C PHE A 268 11.51 10.20 -13.04
N GLU A 269 12.51 9.32 -12.94
CA GLU A 269 12.76 8.25 -13.90
C GLU A 269 11.71 7.13 -13.83
N SER A 270 11.34 6.70 -12.61
CA SER A 270 10.63 5.41 -12.41
C SER A 270 9.33 5.50 -11.61
N GLY A 271 9.01 6.68 -11.05
CA GLY A 271 7.88 6.87 -10.13
C GLY A 271 8.11 6.32 -8.72
N TYR A 272 9.32 5.81 -8.42
CA TYR A 272 9.76 5.25 -7.15
C TYR A 272 11.10 5.86 -6.74
N PRO A 273 11.51 5.82 -5.45
CA PRO A 273 10.94 5.04 -4.35
C PRO A 273 9.62 5.58 -3.77
N TYR A 274 8.85 4.69 -3.14
CA TYR A 274 7.81 5.09 -2.18
C TYR A 274 8.43 5.79 -1.00
N ILE A 275 7.74 6.75 -0.41
CA ILE A 275 8.22 7.49 0.75
C ILE A 275 7.27 7.27 1.92
N MET A 276 7.83 6.88 3.06
CA MET A 276 7.12 6.83 4.33
C MET A 276 7.79 7.77 5.32
N PHE A 277 7.05 8.78 5.80
CA PHE A 277 7.53 9.68 6.85
C PHE A 277 7.36 9.04 8.22
N GLU A 278 8.46 8.47 8.74
CA GLU A 278 8.46 7.59 9.92
C GLU A 278 7.82 8.24 11.15
N ASP A 279 8.28 9.44 11.50
CA ASP A 279 7.85 10.13 12.71
C ASP A 279 6.42 10.64 12.60
N THR A 280 6.01 11.10 11.42
CA THR A 280 4.62 11.50 11.17
C THR A 280 3.67 10.32 11.38
N VAL A 281 4.03 9.15 10.85
CA VAL A 281 3.24 7.92 10.99
C VAL A 281 3.19 7.46 12.44
N ASN A 282 4.33 7.37 13.13
CA ASN A 282 4.40 6.85 14.49
C ASN A 282 3.80 7.81 15.54
N ARG A 283 3.89 9.13 15.32
CA ARG A 283 3.21 10.14 16.17
C ARG A 283 1.69 9.98 16.11
N ALA A 284 1.15 9.73 14.92
CA ALA A 284 -0.29 9.49 14.70
C ALA A 284 -0.75 8.06 15.05
N ASN A 285 0.17 7.09 15.15
CA ASN A 285 -0.14 5.70 15.45
C ASN A 285 -0.87 5.56 16.81
N PRO A 286 -2.09 4.98 16.84
CA PRO A 286 -2.83 4.76 18.09
C PRO A 286 -2.47 3.44 18.79
N ILE A 287 -1.67 2.58 18.16
CA ILE A 287 -1.34 1.25 18.64
C ILE A 287 0.05 1.24 19.27
N ASP A 288 0.20 0.53 20.40
CA ASP A 288 1.49 0.29 21.03
C ASP A 288 2.48 -0.40 20.08
N GLY A 289 3.71 0.09 20.05
CA GLY A 289 4.78 -0.32 19.14
C GLY A 289 5.01 0.64 17.95
N LYS A 290 6.05 0.35 17.17
CA LYS A 290 6.52 1.17 16.05
C LYS A 290 6.11 0.59 14.70
N ILE A 291 5.67 1.44 13.79
CA ILE A 291 5.44 1.12 12.37
C ILE A 291 6.76 1.35 11.65
N THR A 292 7.31 0.28 11.06
CA THR A 292 8.68 0.27 10.50
C THR A 292 8.74 0.35 8.99
N HIS A 293 7.67 -0.03 8.28
CA HIS A 293 7.57 0.02 6.83
C HIS A 293 6.11 -0.06 6.37
N SER A 294 5.90 0.01 5.06
CA SER A 294 4.58 -0.04 4.41
C SER A 294 4.52 -1.15 3.34
N ASN A 295 3.36 -1.28 2.70
CA ASN A 295 3.09 -2.24 1.62
C ASN A 295 3.49 -1.71 0.22
N LEU A 296 3.16 -2.50 -0.81
CA LEU A 296 3.38 -2.16 -2.22
C LEU A 296 2.70 -0.86 -2.67
N CYS A 297 1.60 -0.43 -2.06
CA CYS A 297 0.91 0.81 -2.48
C CYS A 297 1.07 1.95 -1.46
N SER A 298 1.94 1.78 -0.45
CA SER A 298 2.28 2.75 0.59
C SER A 298 1.13 3.23 1.51
N GLU A 299 -0.01 2.56 1.52
CA GLU A 299 -1.20 2.92 2.31
C GLU A 299 -1.39 2.11 3.60
N ILE A 300 -0.69 0.98 3.76
CA ILE A 300 -0.81 0.12 4.94
C ILE A 300 0.28 0.45 5.96
N LEU A 301 -0.15 0.99 7.10
CA LEU A 301 0.73 1.39 8.19
C LEU A 301 0.24 0.70 9.47
N GLN A 302 0.92 -0.39 9.85
CA GLN A 302 0.59 -1.16 11.05
C GLN A 302 1.86 -1.62 11.77
N VAL A 303 1.73 -1.89 13.06
CA VAL A 303 2.82 -2.42 13.88
C VAL A 303 3.03 -3.91 13.57
N SER A 304 4.28 -4.30 13.36
CA SER A 304 4.74 -5.68 13.19
C SER A 304 5.81 -6.01 14.24
N THR A 305 5.99 -7.31 14.55
CA THR A 305 6.96 -7.77 15.56
C THR A 305 7.81 -8.93 15.04
N PRO A 306 9.09 -9.04 15.45
CA PRO A 306 10.02 -10.04 14.92
C PRO A 306 9.54 -11.48 15.17
N SER A 307 9.85 -12.36 14.22
CA SER A 307 9.76 -13.81 14.37
C SER A 307 11.17 -14.39 14.56
N TYR A 308 11.26 -15.46 15.36
CA TYR A 308 12.51 -16.18 15.60
C TYR A 308 12.38 -17.63 15.16
N PHE A 309 13.46 -18.17 14.61
CA PHE A 309 13.51 -19.47 13.96
C PHE A 309 14.55 -20.36 14.61
N ASN A 310 14.28 -21.65 14.61
CA ASN A 310 15.28 -22.68 14.89
C ASN A 310 16.09 -22.96 13.61
N GLU A 311 17.21 -23.67 13.74
CA GLU A 311 18.10 -24.01 12.62
C GLU A 311 17.41 -24.84 11.52
N ASP A 312 16.35 -25.60 11.87
CA ASP A 312 15.53 -26.37 10.93
C ASP A 312 14.42 -25.54 10.24
N LEU A 313 14.43 -24.21 10.41
CA LEU A 313 13.44 -23.24 9.93
C LEU A 313 12.05 -23.37 10.57
N SER A 314 11.88 -24.19 11.61
CA SER A 314 10.70 -24.15 12.45
C SER A 314 10.66 -22.86 13.26
N TYR A 315 9.46 -22.40 13.65
CA TYR A 315 9.32 -21.18 14.43
C TYR A 315 9.66 -21.47 15.90
N ALA A 316 10.73 -20.87 16.41
CA ALA A 316 11.01 -20.80 17.85
C ALA A 316 10.00 -19.86 18.54
N LYS A 317 9.70 -18.73 17.89
CA LYS A 317 8.69 -17.78 18.30
C LYS A 317 8.08 -17.12 17.08
N VAL A 318 6.77 -17.25 16.96
CA VAL A 318 6.01 -16.62 15.87
C VAL A 318 5.76 -15.15 16.23
N GLY A 319 6.24 -14.26 15.37
CA GLY A 319 6.01 -12.82 15.44
C GLY A 319 4.67 -12.42 14.83
N LYS A 320 4.58 -11.15 14.41
CA LYS A 320 3.37 -10.60 13.81
C LYS A 320 3.75 -9.84 12.55
N ASP A 321 3.43 -10.43 11.42
CA ASP A 321 3.47 -9.77 10.13
C ASP A 321 2.07 -9.27 9.75
N ILE A 322 1.98 -8.49 8.69
CA ILE A 322 0.74 -7.76 8.36
C ILE A 322 0.14 -8.32 7.09
N SER A 323 -1.15 -8.64 7.14
CA SER A 323 -1.98 -8.81 5.95
C SER A 323 -3.07 -7.75 5.95
N CYS A 324 -3.54 -7.35 4.76
CA CYS A 324 -4.61 -6.37 4.65
C CYS A 324 -5.73 -6.83 3.72
N ASN A 325 -6.94 -6.89 4.27
CA ASN A 325 -8.18 -6.89 3.50
C ASN A 325 -8.64 -5.44 3.30
N LEU A 326 -9.13 -5.15 2.10
CA LEU A 326 -9.49 -3.80 1.68
C LEU A 326 -10.91 -3.77 1.10
N GLY A 327 -11.54 -2.61 1.17
CA GLY A 327 -12.78 -2.30 0.47
C GLY A 327 -13.02 -0.81 0.54
N SER A 328 -13.73 -0.25 -0.43
CA SER A 328 -13.87 1.20 -0.55
C SER A 328 -15.32 1.61 -0.70
N LEU A 329 -15.69 2.72 -0.05
CA LEU A 329 -16.97 3.37 -0.25
C LEU A 329 -16.90 4.34 -1.43
N ASN A 330 -17.93 4.37 -2.28
CA ASN A 330 -18.09 5.40 -3.28
C ASN A 330 -18.68 6.65 -2.62
N ILE A 331 -17.89 7.72 -2.49
CA ILE A 331 -18.27 8.93 -1.75
C ILE A 331 -19.60 9.50 -2.25
N ALA A 332 -19.79 9.59 -3.57
CA ALA A 332 -21.00 10.16 -4.14
C ALA A 332 -22.25 9.36 -3.76
N LYS A 333 -22.20 8.03 -3.92
CA LYS A 333 -23.33 7.15 -3.58
C LYS A 333 -23.56 7.05 -2.08
N THR A 334 -22.51 7.14 -1.29
CA THR A 334 -22.59 7.11 0.18
C THR A 334 -23.22 8.39 0.71
N MET A 335 -22.88 9.56 0.14
CA MET A 335 -23.52 10.84 0.48
C MET A 335 -25.00 10.90 0.10
N ASP A 336 -25.39 10.19 -0.96
CA ASP A 336 -26.79 10.06 -1.37
C ASP A 336 -27.56 8.97 -0.59
N SER A 337 -26.88 8.22 0.29
CA SER A 337 -27.49 7.15 1.08
C SER A 337 -28.51 7.71 2.07
N PRO A 338 -29.70 7.09 2.20
CA PRO A 338 -30.65 7.46 3.25
C PRO A 338 -30.09 7.20 4.65
N ASN A 339 -29.12 6.28 4.77
CA ASN A 339 -28.49 5.93 6.05
C ASN A 339 -26.97 5.77 5.91
N PHE A 340 -26.28 6.91 5.95
CA PHE A 340 -24.81 7.00 5.92
C PHE A 340 -24.11 6.10 6.95
N ALA A 341 -24.66 6.04 8.17
CA ALA A 341 -24.08 5.27 9.27
C ALA A 341 -24.13 3.76 9.01
N GLN A 342 -25.25 3.27 8.46
CA GLN A 342 -25.44 1.86 8.13
C GLN A 342 -24.48 1.42 7.02
N THR A 343 -24.31 2.21 5.95
CA THR A 343 -23.35 1.90 4.88
C THR A 343 -21.95 1.63 5.43
N ILE A 344 -21.49 2.43 6.39
CA ILE A 344 -20.19 2.25 7.02
C ILE A 344 -20.18 1.02 7.93
N GLU A 345 -21.21 0.82 8.75
CA GLU A 345 -21.28 -0.33 9.65
C GLU A 345 -21.27 -1.66 8.88
N VAL A 346 -22.05 -1.77 7.79
CA VAL A 346 -22.11 -2.94 6.92
C VAL A 346 -20.75 -3.20 6.26
N ALA A 347 -20.10 -2.16 5.72
CA ALA A 347 -18.75 -2.30 5.14
C ALA A 347 -17.70 -2.77 6.17
N ILE A 348 -17.75 -2.26 7.40
CA ILE A 348 -16.86 -2.69 8.49
C ILE A 348 -17.10 -4.16 8.85
N ARG A 349 -18.35 -4.61 8.92
CA ARG A 349 -18.68 -6.03 9.15
C ARG A 349 -18.21 -6.91 8.00
N ALA A 350 -18.39 -6.48 6.75
CA ALA A 350 -17.91 -7.19 5.56
C ALA A 350 -16.40 -7.44 5.61
N LEU A 351 -15.62 -6.39 5.88
CA LEU A 351 -14.16 -6.48 5.96
C LEU A 351 -13.69 -7.29 7.18
N THR A 352 -14.41 -7.18 8.31
CA THR A 352 -14.14 -8.00 9.49
C THR A 352 -14.36 -9.48 9.18
N ALA A 353 -15.42 -9.83 8.45
CA ALA A 353 -15.66 -11.19 8.00
C ALA A 353 -14.55 -11.71 7.07
N VAL A 354 -14.02 -10.87 6.16
CA VAL A 354 -12.85 -11.26 5.34
C VAL A 354 -11.66 -11.62 6.25
N SER A 355 -11.35 -10.78 7.25
CA SER A 355 -10.28 -11.05 8.20
C SER A 355 -10.52 -12.37 8.95
N ASP A 356 -11.70 -12.57 9.52
CA ASP A 356 -12.02 -13.76 10.31
C ASP A 356 -11.99 -15.07 9.49
N GLN A 357 -12.34 -15.01 8.21
CA GLN A 357 -12.40 -16.17 7.32
C GLN A 357 -11.07 -16.46 6.59
N THR A 358 -10.04 -15.62 6.77
CA THR A 358 -8.76 -15.75 6.07
C THR A 358 -7.76 -16.55 6.90
N HIS A 359 -7.27 -17.66 6.34
CA HIS A 359 -6.24 -18.50 6.96
C HIS A 359 -5.06 -18.75 6.00
N ILE A 360 -3.90 -18.18 6.31
CA ILE A 360 -2.64 -18.24 5.55
C ILE A 360 -1.61 -19.07 6.34
N THR A 361 -1.90 -20.35 6.49
CA THR A 361 -1.05 -21.30 7.25
C THR A 361 0.35 -21.48 6.68
N SER A 362 0.59 -21.13 5.42
CA SER A 362 1.92 -21.16 4.80
C SER A 362 2.88 -20.12 5.39
N VAL A 363 2.36 -19.06 6.00
CA VAL A 363 3.16 -18.00 6.66
C VAL A 363 2.59 -17.74 8.06
N PRO A 364 2.99 -18.51 9.08
CA PRO A 364 2.43 -18.44 10.44
C PRO A 364 2.40 -17.05 11.08
N SER A 365 3.39 -16.19 10.81
CA SER A 365 3.43 -14.82 11.33
C SER A 365 2.34 -13.91 10.74
N ILE A 366 1.91 -14.17 9.50
CA ILE A 366 0.77 -13.50 8.86
C ILE A 366 -0.55 -13.99 9.44
N GLU A 367 -0.68 -15.32 9.62
CA GLU A 367 -1.84 -15.95 10.27
C GLU A 367 -2.07 -15.36 11.66
N GLN A 368 -1.02 -15.36 12.49
CA GLN A 368 -1.09 -14.81 13.84
C GLN A 368 -1.32 -13.30 13.84
N GLY A 369 -0.69 -12.56 12.91
CA GLY A 369 -0.91 -11.14 12.71
C GLY A 369 -2.38 -10.81 12.46
N ASN A 370 -3.04 -11.52 11.55
CA ASN A 370 -4.46 -11.38 11.24
C ASN A 370 -5.34 -11.74 12.46
N ASN A 371 -5.14 -12.93 13.03
CA ASN A 371 -5.99 -13.46 14.11
C ASN A 371 -5.89 -12.65 15.40
N GLU A 372 -4.78 -11.94 15.65
CA GLU A 372 -4.64 -11.11 16.83
C GLU A 372 -5.03 -9.65 16.61
N SER A 373 -5.03 -9.15 15.37
CA SER A 373 -5.27 -7.73 15.07
C SER A 373 -6.67 -7.44 14.52
N HIS A 374 -7.27 -8.38 13.80
CA HIS A 374 -8.49 -8.21 13.01
C HIS A 374 -8.45 -6.90 12.20
N ALA A 375 -7.28 -6.54 11.67
CA ALA A 375 -7.07 -5.27 11.00
C ALA A 375 -7.77 -5.25 9.65
N ILE A 376 -8.40 -4.13 9.33
CA ILE A 376 -9.15 -3.92 8.09
C ILE A 376 -8.80 -2.56 7.50
N GLY A 377 -8.95 -2.42 6.17
CA GLY A 377 -8.75 -1.14 5.50
C GLY A 377 -9.98 -0.69 4.71
N LEU A 378 -10.82 0.14 5.34
CA LEU A 378 -11.92 0.82 4.66
C LEU A 378 -11.41 2.08 3.96
N GLY A 379 -11.31 2.02 2.63
CA GLY A 379 -10.94 3.12 1.75
C GLY A 379 -12.14 3.91 1.24
N GLN A 380 -11.87 4.96 0.48
CA GLN A 380 -12.88 5.83 -0.13
C GLN A 380 -12.49 6.08 -1.57
N MET A 381 -13.46 6.13 -2.48
CA MET A 381 -13.25 6.41 -3.90
C MET A 381 -14.23 7.47 -4.39
N ASN A 382 -13.98 7.97 -5.61
CA ASN A 382 -14.87 8.92 -6.29
C ASN A 382 -14.97 10.31 -5.62
N LEU A 383 -13.94 10.74 -4.88
CA LEU A 383 -13.89 12.09 -4.29
C LEU A 383 -14.01 13.16 -5.38
N HIS A 384 -13.18 13.09 -6.42
CA HIS A 384 -13.21 14.08 -7.49
C HIS A 384 -14.54 14.05 -8.26
N GLY A 385 -15.10 12.87 -8.55
CA GLY A 385 -16.40 12.77 -9.23
C GLY A 385 -17.54 13.36 -8.38
N TYR A 386 -17.51 13.15 -7.06
CA TYR A 386 -18.46 13.81 -6.15
C TYR A 386 -18.28 15.34 -6.16
N LEU A 387 -17.06 15.83 -5.94
CA LEU A 387 -16.77 17.27 -5.92
C LEU A 387 -17.21 17.94 -7.23
N ALA A 388 -16.87 17.33 -8.38
CA ALA A 388 -17.26 17.83 -9.69
C ALA A 388 -18.80 17.85 -9.88
N ARG A 389 -19.51 16.80 -9.46
CA ARG A 389 -20.99 16.75 -9.49
C ARG A 389 -21.60 17.88 -8.67
N GLU A 390 -21.02 18.16 -7.50
CA GLU A 390 -21.45 19.24 -6.61
C GLU A 390 -20.90 20.62 -7.01
N ARG A 391 -20.15 20.71 -8.12
CA ARG A 391 -19.52 21.94 -8.64
C ARG A 391 -18.50 22.56 -7.67
N ILE A 392 -17.82 21.72 -6.92
CA ILE A 392 -16.71 22.09 -6.04
C ILE A 392 -15.39 21.76 -6.74
N PHE A 393 -14.50 22.76 -6.85
CA PHE A 393 -13.19 22.54 -7.46
C PHE A 393 -12.28 21.72 -6.56
N TYR A 394 -11.59 20.72 -7.11
CA TYR A 394 -10.61 19.95 -6.37
C TYR A 394 -9.50 20.86 -5.86
N GLY A 395 -9.16 20.76 -4.57
CA GLY A 395 -8.16 21.61 -3.91
C GLY A 395 -8.67 22.99 -3.47
N SER A 396 -9.94 23.35 -3.72
CA SER A 396 -10.56 24.54 -3.13
C SER A 396 -10.74 24.39 -1.62
N GLU A 397 -10.88 25.51 -0.90
CA GLU A 397 -11.16 25.51 0.54
C GLU A 397 -12.43 24.70 0.88
N GLU A 398 -13.49 24.83 0.07
CA GLU A 398 -14.72 24.04 0.24
C GLU A 398 -14.49 22.54 0.02
N GLY A 399 -13.68 22.17 -0.98
CA GLY A 399 -13.32 20.76 -1.22
C GLY A 399 -12.50 20.16 -0.08
N ILE A 400 -11.59 20.94 0.50
CA ILE A 400 -10.81 20.54 1.68
C ILE A 400 -11.71 20.39 2.89
N ASP A 401 -12.61 21.35 3.15
CA ASP A 401 -13.55 21.30 4.27
C ASP A 401 -14.52 20.11 4.15
N PHE A 402 -15.09 19.88 2.96
CA PHE A 402 -15.90 18.69 2.68
C PHE A 402 -15.12 17.40 3.00
N THR A 403 -13.89 17.30 2.51
CA THR A 403 -13.06 16.10 2.71
C THR A 403 -12.79 15.89 4.19
N ASN A 404 -12.47 16.96 4.93
CA ASN A 404 -12.24 16.92 6.37
C ASN A 404 -13.48 16.39 7.12
N ILE A 405 -14.65 16.98 6.91
CA ILE A 405 -15.87 16.58 7.63
C ILE A 405 -16.38 15.20 7.21
N TYR A 406 -16.23 14.83 5.93
CA TYR A 406 -16.58 13.52 5.42
C TYR A 406 -15.73 12.44 6.11
N PHE A 407 -14.40 12.58 6.06
CA PHE A 407 -13.51 11.61 6.71
C PHE A 407 -13.64 11.64 8.23
N TYR A 408 -13.95 12.77 8.87
CA TYR A 408 -14.27 12.79 10.29
C TYR A 408 -15.52 11.94 10.60
N THR A 409 -16.59 12.11 9.83
CA THR A 409 -17.86 11.40 10.05
C THR A 409 -17.72 9.91 9.80
N VAL A 410 -17.02 9.51 8.73
CA VAL A 410 -16.72 8.10 8.47
C VAL A 410 -15.91 7.49 9.63
N LEU A 411 -15.06 8.26 10.34
CA LEU A 411 -14.16 7.73 11.38
C LEU A 411 -15.00 7.36 12.58
N TYR A 412 -15.85 8.29 12.99
CA TYR A 412 -16.78 8.13 14.07
C TYR A 412 -17.62 6.85 13.90
N HIS A 413 -18.23 6.65 12.73
CA HIS A 413 -19.05 5.47 12.48
C HIS A 413 -18.22 4.18 12.39
N ALA A 414 -17.02 4.20 11.81
CA ALA A 414 -16.14 3.03 11.80
C ALA A 414 -15.66 2.64 13.21
N LEU A 415 -15.33 3.62 14.06
CA LEU A 415 -14.98 3.37 15.46
C LEU A 415 -16.16 2.76 16.22
N ARG A 416 -17.36 3.34 16.05
CA ARG A 416 -18.60 2.84 16.66
C ARG A 416 -18.93 1.43 16.22
N ALA A 417 -18.88 1.12 14.92
CA ALA A 417 -19.14 -0.22 14.39
C ALA A 417 -18.17 -1.25 14.99
N SER A 418 -16.88 -0.94 15.03
CA SER A 418 -15.87 -1.83 15.61
C SER A 418 -16.02 -2.04 17.12
N ASN A 419 -16.47 -1.02 17.86
CA ASN A 419 -16.83 -1.16 19.28
C ASN A 419 -18.08 -2.04 19.46
N ARG A 420 -19.11 -1.89 18.62
CA ARG A 420 -20.30 -2.76 18.65
C ARG A 420 -19.92 -4.23 18.41
N ILE A 421 -19.08 -4.51 17.41
CA ILE A 421 -18.60 -5.87 17.15
C ILE A 421 -17.83 -6.42 18.37
N SER A 422 -17.03 -5.58 19.04
CA SER A 422 -16.30 -5.96 20.26
C SER A 422 -17.26 -6.38 21.39
N ILE A 423 -18.35 -5.62 21.58
CA ILE A 423 -19.40 -5.93 22.56
C ILE A 423 -20.15 -7.21 22.19
N GLU A 424 -20.60 -7.31 20.94
CA GLU A 424 -21.35 -8.47 20.42
C GLU A 424 -20.56 -9.78 20.55
N ARG A 425 -19.24 -9.73 20.36
CA ARG A 425 -18.35 -10.90 20.41
C ARG A 425 -17.61 -11.08 21.73
N GLY A 426 -17.80 -10.17 22.70
CA GLY A 426 -17.10 -10.18 23.98
C GLY A 426 -15.57 -10.14 23.89
N THR A 427 -15.00 -9.64 22.78
CA THR A 427 -13.55 -9.72 22.51
C THR A 427 -13.04 -8.54 21.68
N HIS A 428 -11.85 -8.05 22.01
CA HIS A 428 -11.12 -6.98 21.31
C HIS A 428 -9.81 -7.46 20.70
N PHE A 429 -9.16 -6.64 19.87
CA PHE A 429 -7.84 -6.98 19.33
C PHE A 429 -6.79 -7.09 20.43
N LYS A 430 -5.81 -7.99 20.27
CA LYS A 430 -4.76 -8.21 21.29
C LYS A 430 -3.94 -6.94 21.54
N GLY A 431 -3.81 -6.56 22.81
CA GLY A 431 -3.07 -5.38 23.26
C GLY A 431 -3.87 -4.07 23.17
N PHE A 432 -5.19 -4.14 23.08
CA PHE A 432 -6.08 -2.96 23.10
C PHE A 432 -5.86 -2.06 24.31
N GLU A 433 -5.63 -2.65 25.48
CA GLU A 433 -5.46 -1.97 26.78
C GLU A 433 -4.27 -1.00 26.78
N ARG A 434 -3.24 -1.31 25.98
CA ARG A 434 -2.05 -0.45 25.81
C ARG A 434 -2.19 0.59 24.69
N SER A 435 -3.31 0.57 23.96
CA SER A 435 -3.54 1.48 22.85
C SER A 435 -4.02 2.86 23.31
N LYS A 436 -3.84 3.88 22.46
CA LYS A 436 -4.40 5.22 22.65
C LYS A 436 -5.94 5.23 22.66
N TYR A 437 -6.59 4.17 22.14
CA TYR A 437 -8.04 4.00 22.21
C TYR A 437 -8.51 3.69 23.63
N ALA A 438 -7.78 2.85 24.37
CA ALA A 438 -8.15 2.49 25.75
C ALA A 438 -7.96 3.66 26.72
N SER A 439 -6.88 4.44 26.55
CA SER A 439 -6.62 5.65 27.36
C SER A 439 -7.48 6.87 26.99
N GLY A 440 -8.22 6.82 25.87
CA GLY A 440 -8.99 7.95 25.34
C GLY A 440 -8.15 9.06 24.68
N SER A 441 -6.82 8.96 24.74
CA SER A 441 -5.88 9.97 24.18
C SER A 441 -5.92 10.07 22.65
N SER A 442 -6.43 9.06 21.94
CA SER A 442 -6.64 9.12 20.49
C SER A 442 -7.70 10.15 20.06
N SER A 443 -8.53 10.63 20.98
CA SER A 443 -9.60 11.60 20.70
C SER A 443 -9.14 13.06 20.72
N THR A 444 -7.98 13.35 21.32
CA THR A 444 -7.51 14.71 21.64
C THR A 444 -7.08 15.55 20.43
N SER A 445 -6.95 14.95 19.24
CA SER A 445 -6.66 15.67 17.98
C SER A 445 -7.93 16.06 17.20
N THR A 446 -9.12 15.97 17.80
CA THR A 446 -10.29 16.64 17.22
C THR A 446 -10.02 18.15 17.21
N PRO A 447 -10.14 18.84 16.06
CA PRO A 447 -9.91 20.28 16.05
C PRO A 447 -10.89 20.97 16.98
N ASN A 448 -10.39 21.63 18.04
CA ASN A 448 -11.14 22.58 18.86
C ASN A 448 -11.57 23.85 18.07
N ARG A 449 -11.40 23.86 16.74
CA ARG A 449 -11.77 24.92 15.81
C ARG A 449 -12.77 24.40 14.79
N PHE A 450 -14.00 24.15 15.22
CA PHE A 450 -15.13 24.21 14.29
C PHE A 450 -15.82 25.55 14.51
N GLY A 451 -15.51 26.51 13.62
CA GLY A 451 -16.41 27.63 13.40
C GLY A 451 -17.77 27.08 12.98
N SER A 452 -18.84 27.74 13.41
CA SER A 452 -20.25 27.35 13.28
C SER A 452 -20.82 27.19 11.85
N ARG A 453 -19.98 26.96 10.83
CA ARG A 453 -20.41 26.80 9.44
C ARG A 453 -20.44 25.32 9.06
N LYS A 454 -21.64 24.74 9.11
CA LYS A 454 -21.95 23.50 8.39
C LYS A 454 -21.86 23.78 6.87
N PRO A 455 -21.20 22.94 6.06
CA PRO A 455 -21.47 22.92 4.63
C PRO A 455 -22.98 22.68 4.44
N ARG A 456 -23.64 23.51 3.62
CA ARG A 456 -25.12 23.53 3.46
C ARG A 456 -25.75 22.16 3.14
N ARG A 457 -24.96 21.17 2.71
CA ARG A 457 -25.42 19.85 2.24
C ARG A 457 -25.30 18.70 3.24
N PHE A 458 -24.76 18.91 4.45
CA PHE A 458 -24.93 17.96 5.57
C PHE A 458 -26.30 18.14 6.28
N ALA A 459 -27.23 18.91 5.72
CA ALA A 459 -28.50 19.28 6.36
C ALA A 459 -29.41 18.09 6.73
N GLY A 460 -29.30 16.95 6.04
CA GLY A 460 -30.04 15.71 6.34
C GLY A 460 -29.28 14.70 7.21
N CYS A 461 -27.98 14.90 7.44
CA CYS A 461 -27.18 14.05 8.32
C CYS A 461 -27.17 14.67 9.72
N SER A 462 -27.62 13.90 10.72
CA SER A 462 -27.43 14.32 12.12
C SER A 462 -25.93 14.51 12.36
N PRO A 463 -25.46 15.70 12.79
CA PRO A 463 -24.06 15.85 13.15
C PRO A 463 -23.76 14.83 14.25
N PRO A 464 -22.59 14.15 14.21
CA PRO A 464 -22.19 13.34 15.34
C PRO A 464 -22.22 14.22 16.60
N PRO A 465 -22.79 13.74 17.73
CA PRO A 465 -22.73 14.50 18.98
C PRO A 465 -21.28 14.86 19.28
N THR A 466 -21.05 16.02 19.93
CA THR A 466 -19.71 16.49 20.32
C THR A 466 -18.87 15.34 20.86
N PHE A 467 -17.74 15.09 20.20
CA PHE A 467 -16.86 13.91 20.32
C PHE A 467 -16.48 13.57 21.78
N THR A 468 -16.53 14.57 22.67
CA THR A 468 -16.15 14.51 24.08
C THR A 468 -17.13 13.74 24.98
N SER A 469 -18.42 13.61 24.64
CA SER A 469 -19.41 13.09 25.61
C SER A 469 -19.64 11.57 25.58
N ARG A 470 -19.26 10.84 24.52
CA ARG A 470 -19.49 9.37 24.42
C ARG A 470 -18.23 8.50 24.31
N LEU A 471 -17.05 9.07 24.11
CA LEU A 471 -15.80 8.29 24.08
C LEU A 471 -15.21 8.01 25.47
N ARG A 472 -15.68 8.67 26.53
CA ARG A 472 -15.48 8.20 27.92
C ARG A 472 -16.07 6.81 28.17
N THR A 473 -16.83 6.28 27.21
CA THR A 473 -17.51 4.98 27.22
C THR A 473 -17.19 4.15 25.97
N ILE A 474 -15.91 3.98 25.58
CA ILE A 474 -15.51 2.72 24.91
C ILE A 474 -15.33 1.64 26.00
N GLY A 475 -16.37 1.42 26.83
CA GLY A 475 -16.32 0.42 27.90
C GLY A 475 -16.25 -1.02 27.39
N GLY A 476 -16.62 -1.24 26.11
CA GLY A 476 -16.67 -2.56 25.48
C GLY A 476 -15.48 -2.93 24.57
N GLY A 477 -14.43 -2.12 24.53
CA GLY A 477 -13.25 -2.39 23.69
C GLY A 477 -13.40 -2.07 22.21
N SER A 478 -12.41 -2.45 21.38
CA SER A 478 -12.43 -2.27 19.93
C SER A 478 -11.99 -3.55 19.23
N ARG A 479 -12.78 -4.03 18.26
CA ARG A 479 -12.46 -5.29 17.56
C ARG A 479 -11.31 -5.16 16.57
N ASN A 480 -11.28 -4.09 15.77
CA ASN A 480 -10.32 -3.92 14.68
C ASN A 480 -9.20 -2.95 15.08
N ARG A 481 -7.95 -3.39 14.93
CA ARG A 481 -6.75 -2.61 15.27
C ARG A 481 -6.55 -1.38 14.37
N CYS A 482 -6.59 -1.58 13.05
CA CYS A 482 -6.62 -0.53 12.04
C CYS A 482 -7.94 -0.61 11.27
N ARG A 483 -8.47 0.54 10.82
CA ARG A 483 -9.83 0.66 10.27
C ARG A 483 -9.90 1.40 8.94
N ARG A 484 -8.84 2.12 8.55
CA ARG A 484 -8.85 3.05 7.41
C ARG A 484 -7.53 3.09 6.70
N THR A 485 -7.60 2.91 5.39
CA THR A 485 -6.48 3.05 4.47
C THR A 485 -7.08 3.40 3.11
N ALA A 486 -6.60 4.46 2.46
CA ALA A 486 -7.04 4.80 1.12
C ALA A 486 -6.11 4.14 0.10
N SER A 487 -6.60 3.13 -0.63
CA SER A 487 -5.83 2.51 -1.71
C SER A 487 -6.03 3.28 -3.02
N THR A 488 -4.93 3.63 -3.69
CA THR A 488 -4.98 4.18 -5.05
C THR A 488 -4.92 3.04 -6.06
N THR A 489 -5.98 2.88 -6.87
CA THR A 489 -5.98 1.93 -7.99
C THR A 489 -4.97 2.36 -9.04
N ARG A 490 -3.90 1.58 -9.22
CA ARG A 490 -2.91 1.80 -10.29
C ARG A 490 -3.44 1.29 -11.62
N THR A 491 -3.52 2.17 -12.63
CA THR A 491 -3.63 1.75 -14.04
C THR A 491 -2.25 1.31 -14.52
N CYS A 492 -2.10 0.03 -14.84
CA CYS A 492 -0.87 -0.53 -15.38
C CYS A 492 -0.61 0.05 -16.78
N ARG A 493 0.38 0.95 -16.94
CA ARG A 493 0.88 1.36 -18.26
C ARG A 493 1.78 0.24 -18.78
N GLN A 494 1.28 -0.57 -19.72
CA GLN A 494 2.14 -1.35 -20.61
C GLN A 494 2.78 -0.38 -21.61
N CYS A 495 4.09 -0.17 -21.49
CA CYS A 495 4.87 0.51 -22.52
C CYS A 495 5.00 -0.42 -23.74
N HIS A 496 4.32 -0.10 -24.85
CA HIS A 496 4.66 -0.62 -26.17
C HIS A 496 5.56 0.39 -26.90
N PRO A 497 6.57 -0.07 -27.68
CA PRO A 497 7.43 0.83 -28.45
C PRO A 497 6.64 1.46 -29.62
N PRO A 498 7.06 2.63 -30.14
CA PRO A 498 6.32 3.34 -31.18
C PRO A 498 6.43 2.59 -32.51
N GLY A 499 5.38 1.82 -32.83
CA GLY A 499 5.16 1.25 -34.15
C GLY A 499 4.80 2.34 -35.16
N ARG A 500 5.55 2.41 -36.26
CA ARG A 500 5.31 3.31 -37.40
C ARG A 500 3.90 3.10 -37.98
N PHE A 501 3.10 4.15 -38.02
CA PHE A 501 1.87 4.19 -38.83
C PHE A 501 2.24 4.42 -40.31
N PRO A 502 1.69 3.66 -41.27
CA PRO A 502 1.78 3.98 -42.68
C PRO A 502 0.75 5.05 -43.06
N THR A 503 1.23 6.14 -43.66
CA THR A 503 0.42 7.21 -44.23
C THR A 503 -0.28 6.74 -45.51
N SER A 504 -1.61 6.73 -45.53
CA SER A 504 -2.41 6.68 -46.77
C SER A 504 -3.41 7.83 -46.78
N THR A 505 -2.95 9.02 -47.19
CA THR A 505 -3.82 10.14 -47.55
C THR A 505 -4.13 10.12 -49.04
N THR A 506 -5.36 9.75 -49.38
CA THR A 506 -5.96 9.97 -50.70
C THR A 506 -6.34 11.45 -50.88
N ARG A 507 -5.86 12.01 -51.99
CA ARG A 507 -6.01 13.39 -52.46
C ARG A 507 -7.48 13.85 -52.56
N ARG A 508 -7.75 15.10 -52.15
CA ARG A 508 -8.65 16.01 -52.86
C ARG A 508 -7.99 17.38 -53.04
N ARG A 509 -7.95 17.83 -54.30
CA ARG A 509 -7.42 19.11 -54.80
C ARG A 509 -8.41 20.26 -54.55
N ARG A 510 -7.88 21.47 -54.34
CA ARG A 510 -8.19 22.76 -55.02
C ARG A 510 -7.39 23.90 -54.34
N SER A 511 -6.40 24.47 -55.03
CA SER A 511 -6.39 25.83 -55.63
C SER A 511 -6.49 26.93 -54.55
N THR A 512 -5.58 27.90 -54.38
CA THR A 512 -4.97 28.82 -55.35
C THR A 512 -3.98 29.75 -54.61
N ARG A 513 -2.98 30.25 -55.36
CA ARG A 513 -2.35 31.60 -55.30
C ARG A 513 -1.18 31.91 -54.32
N LEU A 514 -0.07 32.29 -54.98
CA LEU A 514 0.90 33.39 -54.71
C LEU A 514 2.17 33.14 -53.87
N CYS A 515 3.24 32.76 -54.60
CA CYS A 515 4.62 33.33 -54.68
C CYS A 515 5.04 34.55 -53.79
N PRO A 516 6.36 34.89 -53.68
CA PRO A 516 7.56 34.04 -53.44
C PRO A 516 8.75 34.74 -52.68
N ARG A 517 9.87 33.99 -52.54
CA ARG A 517 11.31 34.42 -52.57
C ARG A 517 12.01 35.07 -51.35
N SER A 518 13.09 34.41 -50.91
CA SER A 518 14.52 34.84 -51.07
C SER A 518 15.43 33.66 -50.62
N ARG A 519 16.27 33.07 -51.50
CA ARG A 519 17.72 33.34 -51.75
C ARG A 519 18.52 33.55 -50.46
N SER A 520 19.70 33.00 -50.20
CA SER A 520 20.75 32.18 -50.84
C SER A 520 21.84 32.05 -49.76
N ALA A 521 22.63 30.99 -49.63
CA ALA A 521 23.97 30.96 -50.23
C ALA A 521 24.71 29.66 -49.88
N ARG A 522 25.46 29.19 -50.87
CA ARG A 522 26.45 28.11 -50.85
C ARG A 522 27.65 28.43 -49.94
N LYS A 523 28.30 27.40 -49.41
CA LYS A 523 29.74 27.17 -49.64
C LYS A 523 30.08 25.69 -49.49
N ALA A 524 30.86 25.22 -50.45
CA ALA A 524 31.34 23.86 -50.64
C ALA A 524 32.85 23.77 -50.35
N ARG A 525 33.35 22.53 -50.40
CA ARG A 525 34.76 22.02 -50.42
C ARG A 525 35.17 21.35 -49.10
N SER A 526 35.82 20.18 -49.07
CA SER A 526 36.34 19.30 -50.13
C SER A 526 36.96 18.03 -49.52
N ALA A 527 36.87 16.92 -50.28
CA ALA A 527 37.83 15.78 -50.38
C ALA A 527 38.03 14.86 -49.14
N GLY A 528 38.13 13.53 -49.24
CA GLY A 528 38.13 12.59 -50.36
C GLY A 528 38.78 11.25 -49.94
N PHE A 529 38.35 10.14 -50.57
CA PHE A 529 39.07 8.85 -50.76
C PHE A 529 39.35 7.97 -49.51
N THR A 530 39.22 6.63 -49.44
CA THR A 530 38.88 5.55 -50.39
C THR A 530 38.63 4.23 -49.63
N THR A 531 37.72 3.40 -50.16
CA THR A 531 37.62 1.92 -50.16
C THR A 531 38.63 1.02 -49.41
N ARG A 532 38.14 -0.03 -48.71
CA ARG A 532 38.27 -1.46 -49.14
C ARG A 532 37.49 -2.46 -48.26
N ARG A 533 37.03 -3.52 -48.94
CA ARG A 533 36.28 -4.72 -48.50
C ARG A 533 37.20 -5.82 -47.92
N ARG A 534 36.52 -6.83 -47.33
CA ARG A 534 36.91 -8.23 -47.00
C ARG A 534 37.41 -8.38 -45.55
N ILE A 535 36.96 -9.33 -44.73
CA ILE A 535 36.26 -10.62 -44.91
C ILE A 535 35.06 -10.68 -43.97
#